data_AF-A0A926AUA2-F1
#
_entry.id   AF-A0A926AUA2-F1
#
_cell.length_a   1.000
_cell.length_b   1.000
_cell.length_c   1.000
_cell.angle_alpha   90.00
_cell.angle_beta   90.00
_cell.angle_gamma   90.00
#
_symmetry.space_group_name_H-M   'P 1'
#
loop_
_entity.id
_entity.type
_entity.pdbx_description
1 polymer ?
#
loop_
_entity_poly.entity_id
_entity_poly.type
_entity_poly.pdbx_seq_one_letter_code
_entity_poly.pdbx_strand_id
1 'polypeptide(L)'
;QGELIANGFDEMVLYEDKCTRGRADGEVIRLMRKGMALGTRLKAEHVHETRGEMPAIELTLRKMRQGDLVLIQADQVEEAILFVQQLLPKLAAEHMATAR
;
A
#
# COMPACT_ATOMS: atom_id res chain seq x y z
N GLN A 1 -0.64 10.87 12.21
CA GLN A 1 0.01 9.72 11.53
C GLN A 1 0.47 10.09 10.13
N GLY A 2 -0.39 10.66 9.27
CA GLY A 2 -0.02 11.00 7.87
C GLY A 2 1.30 11.75 7.69
N GLU A 3 1.59 12.78 8.50
CA GLU A 3 2.85 13.54 8.41
C GLU A 3 4.09 12.68 8.72
N LEU A 4 4.04 11.90 9.80
CA LEU A 4 5.12 10.99 10.18
C LEU A 4 5.40 9.97 9.07
N ILE A 5 4.34 9.38 8.52
CA ILE A 5 4.43 8.42 7.42
C ILE A 5 5.07 9.08 6.19
N ALA A 6 4.63 10.29 5.84
CA ALA A 6 5.16 11.00 4.68
C ALA A 6 6.63 11.43 4.81
N ASN A 7 7.20 11.40 6.02
CA ASN A 7 8.63 11.61 6.21
C ASN A 7 9.45 10.30 6.23
N GLY A 8 8.78 9.15 6.38
CA GLY A 8 9.44 7.85 6.51
C GLY A 8 9.50 7.01 5.22
N PHE A 9 8.58 7.21 4.28
CA PHE A 9 8.41 6.34 3.11
C PHE A 9 8.55 7.10 1.79
N ASP A 10 8.96 6.38 0.74
CA ASP A 10 9.12 6.91 -0.62
C ASP A 10 7.88 6.69 -1.50
N GLU A 11 7.10 5.67 -1.17
CA GLU A 11 5.87 5.27 -1.85
C GLU A 11 4.82 4.83 -0.82
N MET A 12 3.54 5.03 -1.14
CA MET A 12 2.44 4.73 -0.23
C MET A 12 1.22 4.26 -0.98
N VAL A 13 0.64 3.14 -0.55
CA VAL A 13 -0.66 2.67 -1.04
C VAL A 13 -1.65 2.71 0.11
N LEU A 14 -2.63 3.60 0.03
CA LEU A 14 -3.72 3.70 0.98
C LEU A 14 -4.87 2.81 0.52
N TYR A 15 -5.59 2.22 1.47
CA TYR A 15 -6.83 1.52 1.18
C TYR A 15 -7.93 1.91 2.15
N GLU A 16 -9.15 1.81 1.68
CA GLU A 16 -10.35 1.91 2.51
C GLU A 16 -11.27 0.75 2.15
N ASP A 17 -11.80 0.11 3.18
CA ASP A 17 -12.80 -0.95 3.06
C ASP A 17 -14.19 -0.41 3.46
N LYS A 18 -15.15 -1.30 3.66
CA LYS A 18 -16.50 -0.91 4.12
C LYS A 18 -16.54 -0.55 5.61
N CYS A 19 -15.47 -0.80 6.37
CA CYS A 19 -15.36 -0.48 7.79
C CYS A 19 -14.75 0.91 7.97
N THR A 20 -15.53 1.96 7.68
CA THR A 20 -15.08 3.36 7.71
C THR A 20 -14.76 3.91 9.11
N ARG A 21 -14.65 3.06 10.15
CA ARG A 21 -14.40 3.43 11.55
C ARG A 21 -15.33 4.56 12.05
N GLY A 22 -16.58 4.56 11.56
CA GLY A 22 -17.59 5.57 11.89
C GLY A 22 -17.50 6.87 11.08
N ARG A 23 -16.70 6.92 10.01
CA ARG A 23 -16.54 8.08 9.13
C ARG A 23 -17.31 7.91 7.82
N ALA A 24 -17.44 9.00 7.06
CA ALA A 24 -17.97 8.92 5.71
C ALA A 24 -16.99 8.18 4.78
N ASP A 25 -17.52 7.57 3.71
CA ASP A 25 -16.70 6.97 2.65
C ASP A 25 -15.69 7.99 2.09
N GLY A 26 -14.43 7.58 1.97
CA GLY A 26 -13.29 8.37 1.53
C GLY A 26 -12.75 9.37 2.56
N GLU A 27 -13.40 9.54 3.71
CA GLU A 27 -13.00 10.56 4.68
C GLU A 27 -11.67 10.20 5.36
N VAL A 28 -11.42 8.92 5.64
CA VAL A 28 -10.16 8.46 6.24
C VAL A 28 -9.00 8.77 5.30
N ILE A 29 -9.14 8.39 4.03
CA ILE A 29 -8.14 8.61 2.98
C ILE A 29 -7.86 10.10 2.80
N ARG A 30 -8.92 10.92 2.73
CA ARG A 30 -8.80 12.38 2.62
C ARG A 30 -8.01 12.97 3.79
N LEU A 31 -8.25 12.52 5.02
CA LEU A 31 -7.54 12.98 6.20
C LEU A 31 -6.08 12.51 6.21
N MET A 32 -5.82 11.27 5.80
CA MET A 32 -4.45 10.74 5.67
C MET A 32 -3.64 11.55 4.67
N ARG A 33 -4.20 11.85 3.49
CA ARG A 33 -3.55 12.72 2.49
C ARG A 33 -3.25 14.11 3.01
N LYS A 34 -4.18 14.73 3.75
CA LYS A 34 -3.95 16.04 4.38
C LYS A 34 -2.75 16.00 5.32
N GLY A 35 -2.63 14.95 6.13
CA GLY A 35 -1.46 14.75 6.99
C GLY A 35 -0.18 14.51 6.18
N MET A 36 -0.24 13.70 5.14
CA MET A 36 0.91 13.39 4.28
C MET A 36 1.46 14.62 3.54
N ALA A 37 0.60 15.57 3.19
CA ALA A 37 1.00 16.83 2.57
C ALA A 37 1.90 17.71 3.46
N LEU A 38 2.01 17.41 4.76
CA LEU A 38 2.92 18.08 5.69
C LEU A 38 4.32 17.44 5.72
N GLY A 39 4.49 16.25 5.15
CA GLY A 39 5.79 15.59 5.02
C GLY A 39 6.61 16.11 3.85
N THR A 40 7.89 15.80 3.85
CA THR A 40 8.85 16.30 2.84
C THR A 40 9.41 15.22 1.91
N ARG A 41 9.41 13.96 2.36
CA ARG A 41 10.00 12.83 1.64
C ARG A 41 9.03 12.24 0.61
N LEU A 42 7.90 11.73 1.06
CA LEU A 42 6.86 11.12 0.24
C LEU A 42 6.25 12.17 -0.71
N LYS A 43 6.31 11.90 -2.01
CA LYS A 43 5.75 12.79 -3.03
C LYS A 43 4.29 12.46 -3.29
N ALA A 44 3.47 13.48 -3.59
CA ALA A 44 2.03 13.33 -3.72
C ALA A 44 1.63 12.34 -4.84
N GLU A 45 2.42 12.31 -5.92
CA GLU A 45 2.30 11.40 -7.06
C GLU A 45 2.62 9.94 -6.73
N HIS A 46 3.33 9.67 -5.63
CA HIS A 46 3.65 8.33 -5.14
C HIS A 46 2.65 7.82 -4.10
N VAL A 47 1.55 8.55 -3.88
CA VAL A 47 0.47 8.12 -3.00
C VAL A 47 -0.68 7.58 -3.84
N HIS A 48 -0.87 6.27 -3.76
CA HIS A 48 -1.89 5.51 -4.46
C HIS A 48 -3.05 5.17 -3.52
N GLU A 49 -4.21 4.86 -4.12
CA GLU A 49 -5.42 4.48 -3.40
C GLU A 49 -6.04 3.24 -4.03
N THR A 50 -6.51 2.32 -3.19
CA THR A 50 -7.31 1.17 -3.59
C THR A 50 -8.60 1.08 -2.75
N ARG A 51 -9.54 0.26 -3.23
CA ARG A 51 -10.70 -0.17 -2.45
C ARG A 51 -10.44 -1.58 -1.93
N GLY A 52 -10.28 -1.71 -0.61
CA GLY A 52 -9.93 -2.96 0.06
C GLY A 52 -8.43 -3.24 0.19
N GLU A 53 -8.11 -4.06 1.18
CA GLU A 53 -6.76 -4.41 1.61
C GLU A 53 -5.99 -5.26 0.58
N MET A 54 -6.58 -6.35 0.07
CA MET A 54 -5.86 -7.25 -0.85
C MET A 54 -5.44 -6.59 -2.18
N PRO A 55 -6.28 -5.74 -2.81
CA PRO A 55 -5.83 -4.93 -3.95
C PRO A 55 -4.68 -3.96 -3.59
N ALA A 56 -4.64 -3.45 -2.37
CA ALA A 56 -3.56 -2.57 -1.90
C ALA A 56 -2.24 -3.33 -1.80
N ILE A 57 -2.29 -4.53 -1.21
CA ILE A 57 -1.13 -5.44 -1.10
C ILE A 57 -0.66 -5.84 -2.49
N GLU A 58 -1.57 -6.23 -3.39
CA GLU A 58 -1.21 -6.59 -4.77
C GLU A 58 -0.53 -5.43 -5.49
N LEU A 59 -1.10 -4.23 -5.45
CA LEU A 59 -0.51 -3.04 -6.07
C LEU A 59 0.90 -2.76 -5.52
N THR A 60 1.07 -2.87 -4.20
CA THR A 60 2.36 -2.67 -3.53
C THR A 60 3.40 -3.68 -4.00
N LEU A 61 3.06 -4.97 -3.99
CA LEU A 61 3.98 -6.04 -4.39
C LEU A 61 4.30 -6.05 -5.89
N ARG A 62 3.40 -5.56 -6.74
CA ARG A 62 3.67 -5.40 -8.18
C ARG A 62 4.58 -4.21 -8.49
N LYS A 63 4.56 -3.17 -7.66
CA LYS A 63 5.41 -1.97 -7.84
C LYS A 63 6.79 -2.11 -7.20
N MET A 64 6.95 -3.02 -6.23
CA MET A 64 8.22 -3.24 -5.55
C MET A 64 9.32 -3.66 -6.53
N ARG A 65 10.54 -3.22 -6.23
CA ARG A 65 11.75 -3.57 -6.95
C ARG A 65 12.72 -4.29 -6.02
N GLN A 66 13.72 -4.92 -6.61
CA GLN A 66 14.81 -5.52 -5.84
C GLN A 66 15.47 -4.45 -4.96
N GLY A 67 15.60 -4.75 -3.67
CA GLY A 67 16.18 -3.84 -2.68
C GLY A 67 15.16 -2.97 -1.94
N ASP A 68 13.90 -2.93 -2.38
CA ASP A 68 12.84 -2.24 -1.64
C ASP A 68 12.48 -3.00 -0.34
N LEU A 69 12.17 -2.25 0.71
CA LEU A 69 11.60 -2.77 1.95
C LEU A 69 10.11 -2.44 1.98
N VAL A 70 9.26 -3.47 1.98
CA VAL A 70 7.81 -3.32 2.01
C VAL A 70 7.28 -3.48 3.43
N LEU A 71 6.47 -2.51 3.88
CA LEU A 71 5.70 -2.59 5.12
C LEU A 71 4.21 -2.67 4.78
N ILE A 72 3.53 -3.70 5.30
CA ILE A 72 2.08 -3.87 5.16
C ILE A 72 1.44 -3.70 6.54
N GLN A 73 0.53 -2.73 6.67
CA GLN A 73 -0.31 -2.58 7.86
C GLN A 73 -1.63 -3.31 7.59
N ALA A 74 -1.70 -4.57 8.00
CA ALA A 74 -2.84 -5.44 7.71
C ALA A 74 -3.97 -5.27 8.73
N ASP A 75 -5.21 -5.24 8.26
CA ASP A 75 -6.41 -5.37 9.12
C ASP A 75 -6.77 -6.86 9.28
N GLN A 76 -6.60 -7.67 8.23
CA GLN A 76 -6.83 -9.12 8.24
C GLN A 76 -5.50 -9.88 8.17
N VAL A 77 -4.83 -10.04 9.33
CA VAL A 77 -3.44 -10.53 9.40
C VAL A 77 -3.23 -11.87 8.71
N GLU A 78 -4.03 -12.89 9.02
CA GLU A 78 -3.87 -14.24 8.46
C GLU A 78 -4.15 -14.26 6.94
N GLU A 79 -5.17 -13.53 6.50
CA GLU A 79 -5.56 -13.44 5.09
C GLU A 79 -4.48 -12.71 4.28
N ALA A 80 -3.94 -11.61 4.80
CA ALA A 80 -2.85 -10.86 4.20
C ALA A 80 -1.59 -11.71 4.07
N ILE A 81 -1.20 -12.46 5.11
CA ILE A 81 -0.04 -13.36 5.07
C ILE A 81 -0.21 -14.41 3.97
N LEU A 82 -1.37 -15.08 3.94
CA LEU A 82 -1.65 -16.10 2.94
C LEU A 82 -1.63 -15.51 1.52
N PHE A 83 -2.21 -14.33 1.33
CA PHE A 83 -2.25 -13.63 0.06
C PHE A 83 -0.82 -13.31 -0.44
N VAL A 84 0.03 -12.76 0.42
CA VAL A 84 1.44 -12.46 0.09
C VAL A 84 2.20 -13.74 -0.28
N GLN A 85 2.05 -14.82 0.50
CA GLN A 85 2.71 -16.10 0.24
C GLN A 85 2.30 -16.72 -1.10
N GLN A 86 1.06 -16.51 -1.54
CA GLN A 86 0.57 -17.00 -2.83
C GLN A 86 0.97 -16.10 -4.01
N LEU A 87 1.06 -14.80 -3.79
CA LEU A 87 1.32 -13.83 -4.87
C LEU A 87 2.81 -13.72 -5.21
N LEU A 88 3.69 -13.70 -4.20
CA LEU A 88 5.14 -13.52 -4.42
C LEU A 88 5.74 -14.52 -5.43
N PRO A 89 5.47 -15.84 -5.37
CA PRO A 89 6.00 -16.80 -6.35
C PRO A 89 5.52 -16.52 -7.79
N LYS A 90 4.27 -16.05 -7.94
CA LYS A 90 3.70 -15.71 -9.25
C LYS A 90 4.41 -14.50 -9.85
N LEU A 91 4.60 -13.44 -9.06
CA LEU A 91 5.32 -12.25 -9.49
C LEU A 91 6.78 -12.54 -9.84
N ALA A 92 7.44 -13.45 -9.10
CA ALA A 92 8.79 -13.89 -9.44
C ALA A 92 8.82 -14.62 -10.79
N ALA A 93 7.87 -15.51 -11.06
CA ALA A 93 7.76 -16.21 -12.34
C ALA A 93 7.46 -15.26 -13.51
N GLU A 94 6.58 -14.28 -13.33
CA GLU A 94 6.25 -13.24 -14.33
C GLU A 94 7.50 -12.41 -14.69
N HIS A 95 8.28 -11.97 -13.70
CA HIS A 95 9.53 -11.25 -13.94
C HIS A 95 10.56 -12.10 -14.70
N MET A 96 10.71 -13.38 -14.35
CA MET A 96 11.63 -14.28 -15.06
C MET A 96 11.20 -14.55 -16.50
N ALA A 97 9.90 -14.59 -16.78
CA ALA A 97 9.38 -14.77 -18.14
C ALA A 97 9.59 -13.53 -19.01
N THR A 98 9.50 -12.33 -18.41
CA THR A 98 9.66 -11.04 -19.11
C THR A 98 11.13 -10.67 -19.36
N ALA A 99 12.05 -11.24 -18.57
CA ALA A 99 13.49 -11.02 -18.70
C ALA A 99 14.18 -11.93 -19.74
N ARG A 100 13.43 -12.76 -20.47
CA ARG A 100 13.89 -13.62 -21.57
C ARG A 100 13.55 -13.02 -22.92
#